data_AF-A0A1F6C507-F1
#
_entry.id   AF-A0A1F6C507-F1
#
_cell.length_a   1.000
_cell.length_b   1.000
_cell.length_c   1.000
_cell.angle_alpha   90.00
_cell.angle_beta   90.00
_cell.angle_gamma   90.00
#
_symmetry.space_group_name_H-M   'P 1'
#
loop_
_entity.id
_entity.type
_entity.pdbx_description
1 polymer ?
#
loop_
_entity_poly.entity_id
_entity_poly.type
_entity_poly.pdbx_seq_one_letter_code
_entity_poly.pdbx_strand_id
1 'polypeptide(L)'
;MQNNTTLIAVAILVIVLLGGAVSYLSYQEVATPSVYNEFAQCLKDKGVTFFGAFWCPHCQAQKKMFGTAEKLLPYVECSTPDGQNQTQQCKDEGVKGYPTWEFPDGTRETGELPFSRLSEKSGCPLPEIVSGATIDVLPLDENASSSPAE
;
A
#
# COMPACT_ATOMS: atom_id res chain seq x y z
N MET A 1 37.01 36.09 24.34
CA MET A 1 36.93 34.98 25.32
C MET A 1 35.58 34.31 25.13
N GLN A 2 35.51 33.24 24.33
CA GLN A 2 34.27 32.49 24.12
C GLN A 2 33.96 31.74 25.42
N ASN A 3 32.85 32.09 26.08
CA ASN A 3 32.52 31.50 27.37
C ASN A 3 31.84 30.13 27.17
N ASN A 4 32.08 29.19 28.09
CA ASN A 4 31.55 27.82 27.96
C ASN A 4 30.03 27.81 27.88
N THR A 5 29.34 28.76 28.51
CA THR A 5 27.88 28.90 28.46
C THR A 5 27.37 29.21 27.05
N THR A 6 28.07 30.07 26.31
CA THR A 6 27.75 30.43 24.92
C THR A 6 28.08 29.26 23.98
N LEU A 7 29.16 28.52 24.22
CA LEU A 7 29.47 27.31 23.46
C LEU A 7 28.43 26.20 23.67
N ILE A 8 27.98 25.99 24.92
CA ILE A 8 26.92 25.02 25.24
C ILE A 8 25.58 25.44 24.60
N ALA A 9 25.21 26.72 24.67
CA ALA A 9 23.96 27.22 24.09
C ALA A 9 23.94 27.07 22.56
N VAL A 10 25.04 27.36 21.88
CA VAL A 10 25.16 27.17 20.41
C VAL A 10 25.09 25.68 20.07
N ALA A 11 25.74 24.80 20.84
CA ALA A 11 25.67 23.36 20.61
C ALA A 11 24.24 22.80 20.74
N ILE A 12 23.48 23.24 21.76
CA ILE A 12 22.07 22.83 21.94
C ILE A 12 21.22 23.31 20.77
N LEU A 13 21.38 24.56 20.35
CA LEU A 13 20.61 25.13 19.24
C LEU A 13 20.88 24.40 17.93
N VAL A 14 22.14 24.04 17.67
CA VAL A 14 22.51 23.21 16.51
C VAL A 14 21.90 21.82 16.61
N ILE A 15 21.90 21.17 17.79
CA ILE A 15 21.28 19.84 17.97
C ILE A 15 19.77 19.90 17.73
N VAL A 16 19.08 20.94 18.22
CA VAL A 16 17.64 21.12 18.00
C VAL A 16 17.32 21.37 16.52
N LEU A 17 18.12 22.20 15.83
CA LEU A 17 17.95 22.44 14.41
C LEU A 17 18.23 21.19 13.57
N LEU A 18 19.27 20.43 13.91
CA LEU A 18 19.59 19.17 13.25
C LEU A 18 18.51 18.11 13.51
N GLY A 19 18.06 17.96 14.76
CA GLY A 19 16.97 17.05 15.12
C GLY A 19 15.65 17.43 14.44
N GLY A 20 15.34 18.73 14.37
CA GLY A 20 14.19 19.26 13.64
C GLY A 20 14.27 19.02 12.13
N ALA A 21 15.43 19.26 11.52
CA ALA A 21 15.66 18.99 10.10
C ALA A 21 15.56 17.50 9.77
N VAL A 22 16.18 16.62 10.56
CA VAL A 22 16.07 15.16 10.38
C VAL A 22 14.62 14.71 10.51
N SER A 23 13.90 15.19 11.53
CA SER A 23 12.47 14.88 11.71
C SER A 23 11.65 15.36 10.51
N TYR A 24 11.85 16.60 10.07
CA TYR A 24 11.16 17.19 8.92
C TYR A 24 11.41 16.43 7.61
N LEU A 25 12.66 16.00 7.38
CA LEU A 25 13.01 15.20 6.20
C LEU A 25 12.33 13.82 6.24
N SER A 26 12.25 13.17 7.41
CA SER A 26 11.51 11.91 7.57
C SER A 26 10.01 12.05 7.38
N TYR A 27 9.41 13.20 7.71
CA TYR A 27 7.98 13.44 7.48
C TYR A 27 7.60 13.50 6.00
N GLN A 28 8.51 13.94 5.12
CA GLN A 28 8.20 14.08 3.69
C GLN A 28 8.00 12.73 2.97
N GLU A 29 8.59 11.63 3.45
CA GLU A 29 8.36 10.29 2.87
C GLU A 29 6.97 9.72 3.18
N VAL A 30 6.29 10.23 4.21
CA VAL A 30 4.98 9.75 4.65
C VAL A 30 3.83 10.47 3.94
N ALA A 31 4.11 11.61 3.30
CA ALA A 31 3.11 12.60 2.93
C ALA A 31 2.49 12.46 1.53
N THR A 32 2.94 11.53 0.69
CA THR A 32 2.28 11.27 -0.62
C THR A 32 1.30 10.10 -0.50
N PRO A 33 -0.02 10.36 -0.63
CA PRO A 33 -1.02 9.30 -0.70
C PRO A 33 -0.74 8.42 -1.93
N SER A 34 -0.64 7.11 -1.72
CA SER A 34 -0.54 6.17 -2.84
C SER A 34 -1.83 6.18 -3.65
N VAL A 35 -1.71 6.13 -4.98
CA VAL A 35 -2.85 5.98 -5.91
C VAL A 35 -3.65 4.70 -5.66
N TYR A 36 -3.08 3.75 -4.90
CA TYR A 36 -3.71 2.48 -4.54
C TYR A 36 -4.44 2.50 -3.20
N ASN A 37 -4.58 3.65 -2.53
CA ASN A 37 -5.27 3.72 -1.23
C ASN A 37 -6.71 3.18 -1.31
N GLU A 38 -7.48 3.62 -2.30
CA GLU A 38 -8.87 3.17 -2.50
C GLU A 38 -8.94 1.69 -2.86
N PHE A 39 -8.00 1.20 -3.68
CA PHE A 39 -7.91 -0.21 -4.03
C PHE A 39 -7.60 -1.08 -2.81
N ALA A 40 -6.60 -0.71 -2.00
CA ALA A 40 -6.24 -1.43 -0.78
C ALA A 40 -7.38 -1.45 0.24
N GLN A 41 -8.07 -0.31 0.42
CA GLN A 41 -9.23 -0.21 1.29
C GLN A 41 -10.39 -1.08 0.77
N CYS A 42 -10.67 -1.06 -0.53
CA CYS A 42 -11.69 -1.91 -1.12
C CYS A 42 -11.41 -3.40 -0.88
N LEU A 43 -10.16 -3.87 -1.02
CA LEU A 43 -9.79 -5.27 -0.74
C LEU A 43 -10.20 -5.65 0.70
N LYS A 44 -9.88 -4.78 1.65
CA LYS A 44 -10.26 -4.95 3.06
C LYS A 44 -11.77 -4.97 3.25
N ASP A 45 -12.49 -4.02 2.64
CA ASP A 45 -13.95 -3.91 2.77
C ASP A 45 -14.69 -5.10 2.12
N LYS A 46 -14.10 -5.71 1.08
CA LYS A 46 -14.61 -6.93 0.46
C LYS A 46 -14.36 -8.19 1.29
N GLY A 47 -13.54 -8.14 2.33
CA GLY A 47 -13.18 -9.30 3.12
C GLY A 47 -12.07 -10.15 2.48
N VAL A 48 -11.25 -9.57 1.62
CA VAL A 48 -10.00 -10.21 1.18
C VAL A 48 -9.05 -10.26 2.37
N THR A 49 -8.32 -11.35 2.56
CA THR A 49 -7.29 -11.47 3.61
C THR A 49 -5.94 -11.78 2.99
N PHE A 50 -4.92 -11.04 3.40
CA PHE A 50 -3.52 -11.24 3.00
C PHE A 50 -2.72 -11.80 4.18
N PHE A 51 -2.53 -13.11 4.20
CA PHE A 51 -1.68 -13.78 5.18
C PHE A 51 -0.21 -13.72 4.73
N GLY A 52 0.68 -13.28 5.63
CA GLY A 52 2.10 -13.29 5.35
C GLY A 52 2.96 -13.21 6.60
N ALA A 53 4.26 -13.05 6.38
CA ALA A 53 5.23 -12.85 7.46
C ALA A 53 6.07 -11.60 7.21
N PHE A 54 6.43 -10.87 8.26
CA PHE A 54 7.24 -9.64 8.13
C PHE A 54 8.61 -9.87 7.46
N TRP A 55 9.19 -11.06 7.64
CA TRP A 55 10.49 -11.45 7.07
C TRP A 55 10.39 -12.09 5.67
N CYS A 56 9.19 -12.38 5.18
CA CYS A 56 8.97 -13.10 3.93
C CYS A 56 9.26 -12.18 2.73
N PRO A 57 10.24 -12.49 1.85
CA PRO A 57 10.62 -11.63 0.73
C PRO A 57 9.47 -11.37 -0.26
N HIS A 58 8.70 -12.40 -0.58
CA HIS A 58 7.53 -12.29 -1.46
C HIS A 58 6.41 -11.42 -0.85
N CYS A 59 6.28 -11.46 0.46
CA CYS A 59 5.32 -10.65 1.20
C CYS A 59 5.72 -9.17 1.17
N GLN A 60 7.02 -8.90 1.32
CA GLN A 60 7.57 -7.54 1.19
C GLN A 60 7.45 -7.02 -0.25
N ALA A 61 7.70 -7.86 -1.26
CA ALA A 61 7.51 -7.50 -2.66
C ALA A 61 6.05 -7.15 -2.96
N GLN A 62 5.10 -7.98 -2.52
CA GLN A 62 3.67 -7.71 -2.64
C GLN A 62 3.28 -6.38 -1.99
N LYS A 63 3.73 -6.13 -0.74
CA LYS A 63 3.45 -4.87 -0.03
C LYS A 63 4.04 -3.65 -0.75
N LYS A 64 5.27 -3.78 -1.23
CA LYS A 64 5.97 -2.71 -1.98
C LYS A 64 5.21 -2.27 -3.22
N MET A 65 4.50 -3.17 -3.91
CA MET A 65 3.65 -2.79 -5.05
C MET A 65 2.61 -1.73 -4.67
N PHE A 66 2.08 -1.76 -3.44
CA PHE A 66 1.07 -0.80 -2.95
C PHE A 66 1.67 0.54 -2.49
N GLY A 67 3.00 0.64 -2.32
CA GLY A 67 3.66 1.83 -1.78
C GLY A 67 3.10 2.19 -0.40
N THR A 68 2.82 3.48 -0.16
CA THR A 68 2.28 3.95 1.12
C THR A 68 0.86 3.44 1.44
N ALA A 69 0.18 2.78 0.49
CA ALA A 69 -1.11 2.10 0.73
C ALA A 69 -0.95 0.76 1.43
N GLU A 70 0.27 0.23 1.62
CA GLU A 70 0.49 -1.06 2.31
C GLU A 70 -0.13 -1.11 3.71
N LYS A 71 -0.21 0.05 4.39
CA LYS A 71 -0.81 0.23 5.72
C LYS A 71 -2.33 -0.01 5.73
N LEU A 72 -2.98 0.03 4.57
CA LEU A 72 -4.41 -0.18 4.40
C LEU A 72 -4.74 -1.62 4.00
N LEU A 73 -3.74 -2.43 3.66
CA LEU A 73 -3.95 -3.81 3.26
C LEU A 73 -4.61 -4.62 4.37
N PRO A 74 -5.48 -5.59 4.02
CA PRO A 74 -6.04 -6.53 4.97
C PRO A 74 -5.01 -7.62 5.36
N TYR A 75 -3.88 -7.19 5.93
CA TYR A 75 -2.76 -8.05 6.26
C TYR A 75 -2.91 -8.72 7.63
N VAL A 76 -2.65 -10.03 7.67
CA VAL A 76 -2.54 -10.82 8.90
C VAL A 76 -1.09 -11.29 9.05
N GLU A 77 -0.46 -10.90 10.16
CA GLU A 77 0.88 -11.37 10.52
C GLU A 77 0.82 -12.82 11.02
N CYS A 78 1.46 -13.71 10.27
CA CYS A 78 1.49 -15.13 10.55
C CYS A 78 2.77 -15.59 11.20
N SER A 79 3.80 -14.76 11.35
CA SER A 79 5.02 -15.14 12.08
C SER A 79 4.96 -14.69 13.54
N THR A 80 5.50 -15.52 14.43
CA THR A 80 5.88 -15.07 15.77
C THR A 80 6.99 -14.01 15.68
N PRO A 81 7.14 -13.14 16.70
CA PRO A 81 8.12 -12.04 16.67
C PRO A 81 9.58 -12.50 16.50
N ASP A 82 9.92 -13.71 16.93
CA ASP A 82 11.24 -14.32 16.75
C ASP A 82 11.48 -14.90 15.34
N GLY A 83 10.46 -14.90 14.48
CA GLY A 83 10.54 -15.41 13.11
C GLY A 83 10.46 -16.94 12.98
N GLN A 84 10.38 -17.68 14.09
CA GLN A 84 10.62 -19.13 14.10
C GLN A 84 9.35 -19.97 13.93
N ASN A 85 8.19 -19.43 14.29
CA ASN A 85 6.94 -20.18 14.34
C ASN A 85 5.81 -19.41 13.64
N GLN A 86 4.79 -20.16 13.24
CA GLN A 86 3.53 -19.58 12.78
C GLN A 86 2.63 -19.23 13.99
N THR A 87 1.91 -18.11 13.92
CA THR A 87 0.90 -17.72 14.92
C THR A 87 -0.24 -18.74 14.97
N GLN A 88 -0.88 -18.88 16.13
CA GLN A 88 -1.97 -19.86 16.27
C GLN A 88 -3.14 -19.55 15.34
N GLN A 89 -3.48 -18.27 15.17
CA GLN A 89 -4.50 -17.82 14.23
C GLN A 89 -4.25 -18.37 12.80
N CYS A 90 -3.04 -18.20 12.26
CA CYS A 90 -2.76 -18.68 10.91
C CYS A 90 -2.68 -20.21 10.80
N LYS A 91 -2.37 -20.92 11.89
CA LYS A 91 -2.45 -22.39 11.95
C LYS A 91 -3.90 -22.87 11.90
N ASP A 92 -4.78 -22.22 12.66
CA ASP A 92 -6.21 -22.53 12.74
C ASP A 92 -6.90 -22.24 11.39
N GLU A 93 -6.50 -21.14 10.74
CA GLU A 93 -6.89 -20.81 9.37
C GLU A 93 -6.26 -21.73 8.32
N GLY A 94 -5.34 -22.63 8.70
CA GLY A 94 -4.73 -23.60 7.80
C GLY A 94 -3.76 -23.00 6.76
N VAL A 95 -3.17 -21.83 7.02
CA VAL A 95 -2.21 -21.17 6.10
C VAL A 95 -0.94 -22.00 5.96
N LYS A 96 -0.62 -22.45 4.74
CA LYS A 96 0.51 -23.37 4.47
C LYS A 96 1.78 -22.68 3.98
N GLY A 97 1.68 -21.43 3.51
CA GLY A 97 2.81 -20.68 2.98
C GLY A 97 2.49 -19.21 2.85
N TYR A 98 3.52 -18.42 2.55
CA TYR A 98 3.41 -16.97 2.46
C TYR A 98 3.96 -16.46 1.12
N PRO A 99 3.35 -15.41 0.54
CA PRO A 99 2.05 -14.87 0.90
C PRO A 99 0.90 -15.85 0.52
N THR A 100 -0.22 -15.78 1.24
CA THR A 100 -1.49 -16.41 0.84
C THR A 100 -2.59 -15.36 0.86
N TRP A 101 -3.32 -15.26 -0.24
CA TRP A 101 -4.52 -14.43 -0.37
C TRP A 101 -5.75 -15.32 -0.23
N GLU A 102 -6.68 -14.92 0.63
CA GLU A 102 -8.02 -15.49 0.70
C GLU A 102 -9.04 -14.47 0.21
N PHE A 103 -9.97 -14.92 -0.63
CA PHE A 103 -11.00 -14.08 -1.23
C PHE A 103 -12.38 -14.34 -0.60
N PRO A 104 -13.36 -13.46 -0.84
CA PRO A 104 -14.67 -13.53 -0.17
C PRO A 104 -15.49 -14.78 -0.53
N ASP A 105 -15.15 -15.44 -1.63
CA ASP A 105 -15.71 -16.72 -2.07
C ASP A 105 -15.06 -17.93 -1.35
N GLY A 106 -14.13 -17.70 -0.42
CA GLY A 106 -13.37 -18.71 0.32
C GLY A 106 -12.23 -19.34 -0.48
N THR A 107 -12.01 -18.91 -1.74
CA THR A 107 -10.90 -19.40 -2.54
C THR A 107 -9.59 -18.76 -2.08
N ARG A 108 -8.49 -19.50 -2.26
CA ARG A 108 -7.14 -19.05 -1.89
C ARG A 108 -6.18 -19.12 -3.06
N GLU A 109 -5.30 -18.13 -3.16
CA GLU A 109 -4.18 -18.10 -4.09
C GLU A 109 -2.88 -17.78 -3.33
N THR A 110 -1.81 -18.50 -3.64
CA THR A 110 -0.51 -18.35 -2.98
C THR A 110 0.47 -17.62 -3.88
N GLY A 111 1.41 -16.88 -3.28
CA GLY A 111 2.43 -16.13 -3.99
C GLY A 111 2.03 -14.69 -4.28
N GLU A 112 2.97 -13.94 -4.86
CA GLU A 112 2.73 -12.56 -5.30
C GLU A 112 1.67 -12.55 -6.41
N LEU A 113 0.64 -11.73 -6.26
CA LEU A 113 -0.42 -11.55 -7.24
C LEU A 113 -0.33 -10.16 -7.88
N PRO A 114 -0.46 -10.07 -9.21
CA PRO A 114 -0.58 -8.79 -9.88
C PRO A 114 -1.90 -8.11 -9.48
N PHE A 115 -1.92 -6.78 -9.55
CA PHE A 115 -3.12 -6.00 -9.24
C PHE A 115 -4.34 -6.40 -10.06
N SER A 116 -4.16 -6.77 -11.34
CA SER A 116 -5.24 -7.29 -12.19
C SER A 116 -5.90 -8.53 -11.60
N ARG A 117 -5.12 -9.46 -11.03
CA ARG A 117 -5.65 -10.68 -10.42
C ARG A 117 -6.39 -10.40 -9.11
N LEU A 118 -5.81 -9.53 -8.28
CA LEU A 118 -6.46 -9.08 -7.04
C LEU A 118 -7.78 -8.37 -7.35
N SER A 119 -7.81 -7.52 -8.37
CA SER A 119 -9.02 -6.83 -8.85
C SER A 119 -10.06 -7.81 -9.37
N GLU A 120 -9.68 -8.74 -10.25
CA GLU A 120 -10.57 -9.77 -10.81
C GLU A 120 -11.24 -10.59 -9.70
N LYS A 121 -10.46 -11.06 -8.71
CA LYS A 121 -10.96 -11.94 -7.65
C LYS A 121 -11.75 -11.23 -6.55
N SER A 122 -11.50 -9.94 -6.32
CA SER A 122 -12.20 -9.14 -5.30
C SER A 122 -13.37 -8.31 -5.84
N GLY A 123 -13.41 -8.07 -7.15
CA GLY A 123 -14.30 -7.09 -7.77
C GLY A 123 -13.95 -5.63 -7.41
N CYS A 124 -12.74 -5.38 -6.88
CA CYS A 124 -12.29 -4.03 -6.58
C CYS A 124 -11.69 -3.36 -7.81
N PRO A 125 -12.11 -2.15 -8.18
CA PRO A 125 -11.58 -1.45 -9.34
C PRO A 125 -10.11 -1.05 -9.10
N LEU A 126 -9.29 -1.17 -10.14
CA LEU A 126 -7.97 -0.56 -10.13
C LEU A 126 -8.09 0.94 -10.36
N PRO A 127 -7.18 1.76 -9.80
CA PRO A 127 -7.15 3.17 -10.14
C PRO A 127 -6.94 3.32 -11.64
N GLU A 128 -7.77 4.15 -12.27
CA GLU A 128 -7.55 4.61 -13.65
C GLU A 128 -6.28 5.46 -13.64
N ILE A 129 -5.14 4.84 -13.90
CA ILE A 129 -3.89 5.57 -14.14
C ILE A 129 -4.08 6.25 -15.50
N VAL A 130 -4.69 7.43 -15.49
CA VAL A 130 -4.66 8.34 -16.63
C VAL A 130 -3.19 8.70 -16.86
N SER A 131 -2.56 7.92 -17.72
CA SER A 131 -1.24 8.16 -18.28
C SER A 131 -1.31 9.44 -19.13
N GLY A 132 -1.15 10.59 -18.48
CA GLY A 132 -0.97 11.89 -19.13
C GLY A 132 -1.23 13.03 -18.14
N ALA A 133 -0.31 13.97 -17.87
CA ALA A 133 0.26 14.85 -18.88
C ALA A 133 -0.53 14.76 -20.20
N THR A 134 -1.62 15.50 -20.25
CA THR A 134 -2.56 15.73 -21.36
C THR A 134 -3.43 14.55 -21.80
N ILE A 135 -4.65 14.51 -21.27
CA ILE A 135 -5.83 14.23 -22.08
C ILE A 135 -6.66 15.52 -22.00
N ASP A 136 -6.68 16.26 -23.11
CA ASP A 136 -7.80 17.16 -23.39
C ASP A 136 -9.06 16.28 -23.30
N VAL A 137 -9.89 16.56 -22.30
CA VAL A 137 -11.25 16.05 -22.26
C VAL A 137 -11.96 16.71 -23.42
N LEU A 138 -11.97 16.06 -24.59
CA LEU A 138 -13.01 16.34 -25.57
C LEU A 138 -14.31 15.81 -24.96
N PRO A 139 -15.32 16.65 -24.75
CA PRO A 139 -16.64 16.19 -24.37
C PRO A 139 -17.12 15.19 -25.42
N LEU A 140 -17.62 14.04 -24.98
CA LEU A 140 -18.49 13.21 -25.80
C LEU A 140 -19.79 14.00 -25.99
N ASP A 141 -19.80 14.88 -26.99
CA ASP A 141 -21.03 15.47 -27.47
C ASP A 141 -21.85 14.37 -28.15
N GLU A 142 -22.89 13.94 -27.45
CA GLU A 142 -24.11 13.40 -28.04
C GLU A 142 -24.54 14.28 -29.21
N ASN A 143 -24.49 13.78 -30.45
CA ASN A 143 -25.60 14.08 -31.38
C ASN A 143 -25.73 13.09 -32.54
N ALA A 144 -27.00 12.84 -32.84
CA ALA A 144 -27.60 11.96 -33.81
C ALA A 144 -27.31 12.31 -35.28
N SER A 145 -27.54 11.35 -36.18
CA SER A 145 -28.20 11.53 -37.49
C SER A 145 -28.20 10.20 -38.24
N SER A 146 -29.23 9.37 -38.11
CA SER A 146 -30.32 9.22 -39.09
C SER A 146 -29.88 8.88 -40.52
N SER A 147 -30.09 7.61 -40.87
CA SER A 147 -30.19 7.09 -42.24
C SER A 147 -31.56 7.45 -42.83
N PRO A 148 -31.66 7.80 -44.12
CA PRO A 148 -32.85 7.50 -44.89
C PRO A 148 -32.57 6.42 -45.93
N ALA A 149 -33.51 5.48 -45.98
CA ALA A 149 -33.75 4.62 -47.11
C ALA A 149 -34.19 5.43 -48.32
N GLU A 150 -33.63 5.11 -49.49
CA GLU A 150 -34.33 4.83 -50.76
C GLU A 150 -33.35 4.18 -51.74
#